data_AF-A0A6G1RLE4-F1
#
_entry.id   AF-A0A6G1RLE4-F1
#
_cell.length_a   1.000
_cell.length_b   1.000
_cell.length_c   1.000
_cell.angle_alpha   90.00
_cell.angle_beta   90.00
_cell.angle_gamma   90.00
#
_symmetry.space_group_name_H-M   'P 1'
#
loop_
_entity.id
_entity.type
_entity.pdbx_description
1 polymer ?
#
loop_
_entity_poly.entity_id
_entity_poly.type
_entity_poly.pdbx_seq_one_letter_code
_entity_poly.pdbx_strand_id
1 'polypeptide(L)'
;GREKVKKGPEKGQIKEVLKKKVELQAVSGVSLSTRQDDFFILHENDADNFFESIFKTELLSLLCKRYEELTRTKLPLSFKDTLQFRVKKEGWGGGGTRNVTFVRGQGDVATLKAGGKTLTVSIGDGLPRNAKPTRKGVTQSRGGNRCPAPSSRAPSAPRGGCRNGAPPFPHGDGRARQDTYTAPQKQTR
;
A
#
# COMPACT_ATOMS: atom_id res chain seq x y z
N GLY A 1 9.28 -14.16 15.85
CA GLY A 1 10.42 -13.61 16.60
C GLY A 1 11.69 -14.30 16.18
N ARG A 2 12.86 -13.80 16.58
CA ARG A 2 14.17 -14.42 16.25
C ARG A 2 14.80 -14.97 17.52
N GLU A 3 15.25 -16.22 17.48
CA GLU A 3 15.92 -16.84 18.61
C GLU A 3 17.23 -17.50 18.19
N LYS A 4 18.22 -17.43 19.09
CA LYS A 4 19.49 -18.12 18.92
C LYS A 4 19.34 -19.57 19.32
N VAL A 5 19.66 -20.49 18.41
CA VAL A 5 19.66 -21.92 18.69
C VAL A 5 20.70 -22.22 19.78
N LYS A 6 20.25 -22.79 20.90
CA LYS A 6 21.09 -23.00 22.09
C LYS A 6 21.87 -24.33 22.07
N LYS A 7 21.45 -25.31 21.27
CA LYS A 7 21.97 -26.69 21.27
C LYS A 7 22.02 -27.29 19.87
N GLY A 8 22.83 -28.33 19.68
CA GLY A 8 22.94 -29.08 18.43
C GLY A 8 23.90 -28.47 17.39
N PRO A 9 24.00 -29.08 16.20
CA PRO A 9 24.93 -28.65 15.14
C PRO A 9 24.63 -27.24 14.62
N GLU A 10 23.41 -26.74 14.81
CA GLU A 10 23.00 -25.38 14.42
C GLU A 10 23.17 -24.36 15.56
N LYS A 11 23.79 -24.74 16.68
CA LYS A 11 24.00 -23.85 17.83
C LYS A 11 24.67 -22.56 17.37
N GLY A 12 24.08 -21.45 17.79
CA GLY A 12 24.57 -20.12 17.44
C GLY A 12 23.83 -19.46 16.27
N GLN A 13 23.12 -20.23 15.45
CA GLN A 13 22.31 -19.68 14.35
C GLN A 13 21.07 -18.96 14.88
N ILE A 14 20.66 -17.90 14.19
CA ILE A 14 19.42 -17.17 14.46
C ILE A 14 18.33 -17.79 13.60
N LYS A 15 17.28 -18.34 14.23
CA LYS A 15 16.12 -18.90 13.55
C LYS A 15 14.87 -18.06 13.79
N GLU A 16 14.00 -18.04 12.79
CA GLU A 16 12.66 -17.51 12.94
C GLU A 16 11.80 -18.50 13.71
N VAL A 17 11.10 -17.98 14.71
CA VAL A 17 10.27 -18.76 15.62
C VAL A 17 8.88 -18.14 15.68
N LEU A 18 7.86 -18.97 15.49
CA LEU A 18 6.47 -18.60 15.73
C LEU A 18 6.25 -18.45 17.24
N LYS A 19 6.07 -17.20 17.68
CA LYS A 19 5.88 -16.88 19.10
C LYS A 19 4.43 -16.98 19.56
N LYS A 20 3.51 -16.63 18.66
CA LYS A 20 2.08 -16.66 18.90
C LYS A 20 1.38 -16.93 17.58
N LYS A 21 0.45 -17.89 17.60
CA LYS A 21 -0.50 -18.10 16.51
C LYS A 21 -1.79 -17.40 16.91
N VAL A 22 -2.32 -16.54 16.04
CA VAL A 22 -3.61 -15.88 16.23
C VAL A 22 -4.52 -16.37 15.11
N GLU A 23 -5.65 -16.96 15.49
CA GLU A 23 -6.68 -17.34 14.54
C GLU A 23 -7.48 -16.10 14.13
N LEU A 24 -7.80 -15.96 12.85
CA LEU A 24 -8.53 -14.79 12.36
C LEU A 24 -9.91 -14.63 13.01
N GLN A 25 -10.55 -15.75 13.36
CA GLN A 25 -11.84 -15.75 14.06
C GLN A 25 -11.74 -15.21 15.50
N ALA A 26 -10.55 -15.22 16.10
CA ALA A 26 -10.33 -14.67 17.43
C ALA A 26 -10.14 -13.14 17.42
N VAL A 27 -9.96 -12.54 16.23
CA VAL A 27 -9.81 -11.09 16.07
C VAL A 27 -11.18 -10.42 16.12
N SER A 28 -11.31 -9.42 17.00
CA SER A 28 -12.55 -8.64 17.18
C SER A 28 -12.48 -7.24 16.55
N GLY A 29 -11.28 -6.73 16.27
CA GLY A 29 -11.09 -5.43 15.64
C GLY A 29 -9.65 -4.95 15.68
N VAL A 30 -9.40 -3.78 15.10
CA VAL A 30 -8.10 -3.10 15.14
C VAL A 30 -8.29 -1.64 15.53
N SER A 31 -7.43 -1.16 16.43
CA SER A 31 -7.34 0.27 16.75
C SER A 31 -6.06 0.89 16.19
N LEU A 32 -6.20 2.10 15.65
CA LEU A 32 -5.18 2.85 14.92
C LEU A 32 -5.14 4.29 15.43
N SER A 33 -3.96 4.90 15.40
CA SER A 33 -3.82 6.34 15.59
C SER A 33 -4.25 7.11 14.33
N THR A 34 -4.43 8.42 14.46
CA THR A 34 -4.61 9.31 13.30
C THR A 34 -3.27 9.88 12.77
N ARG A 35 -2.14 9.44 13.34
CA ARG A 35 -0.80 9.94 13.03
C ARG A 35 -0.07 9.04 12.04
N GLN A 36 1.03 9.54 11.46
CA GLN A 36 1.89 8.78 10.53
C GLN A 36 2.86 7.84 11.25
N ASP A 37 2.41 7.17 12.30
CA ASP A 37 3.19 6.13 12.94
C ASP A 37 2.96 4.76 12.31
N ASP A 38 3.70 3.78 12.83
CA ASP A 38 3.67 2.39 12.43
C ASP A 38 2.95 1.50 13.47
N PHE A 39 2.27 2.09 14.45
CA PHE A 39 1.63 1.36 15.53
C PHE A 39 0.17 1.02 15.28
N PHE A 40 -0.26 -0.12 15.79
CA PHE A 40 -1.67 -0.53 15.85
C PHE A 40 -1.91 -1.51 17.00
N ILE A 41 -3.17 -1.62 17.43
CA ILE A 41 -3.61 -2.63 18.39
C ILE A 41 -4.50 -3.64 17.68
N LEU A 42 -4.13 -4.91 17.76
CA LEU A 42 -4.98 -6.02 17.35
C LEU A 42 -5.80 -6.49 18.57
N HIS A 43 -7.12 -6.32 18.49
CA HIS A 43 -8.03 -6.76 19.54
C HIS A 43 -8.37 -8.24 19.36
N GLU A 44 -8.15 -9.02 20.42
CA GLU A 44 -8.40 -10.45 20.48
C GLU A 44 -9.32 -10.76 21.67
N ASN A 45 -9.95 -11.93 21.65
CA ASN A 45 -10.83 -12.38 22.73
C ASN A 45 -10.12 -12.42 24.10
N ASP A 46 -8.88 -12.93 24.13
CA ASP A 46 -8.15 -13.13 25.38
C ASP A 46 -7.39 -11.88 25.85
N ALA A 47 -6.57 -11.33 24.96
CA ALA A 47 -5.72 -10.18 25.26
C ALA A 47 -5.32 -9.47 23.97
N ASP A 48 -5.29 -8.15 24.05
CA ASP A 48 -4.95 -7.31 22.92
C ASP A 48 -3.43 -7.30 22.69
N ASN A 49 -3.03 -7.09 21.44
CA ASN A 49 -1.62 -7.05 21.06
C ASN A 49 -1.29 -5.67 20.48
N PHE A 50 -0.34 -4.98 21.09
CA PHE A 50 0.22 -3.73 20.56
C PHE A 50 1.39 -4.07 19.64
N PHE A 51 1.30 -3.66 18.36
CA PHE A 51 2.27 -3.97 17.33
C PHE A 51 2.82 -2.72 16.66
N GLU A 52 4.03 -2.85 16.14
CA GLU A 52 4.71 -1.89 15.27
C GLU A 52 5.01 -2.56 13.92
N SER A 53 4.65 -1.90 12.82
CA SER A 53 4.92 -2.38 11.47
C SER A 53 5.04 -1.23 10.48
N ILE A 54 6.20 -1.10 9.84
CA ILE A 54 6.43 -0.16 8.73
C ILE A 54 5.51 -0.41 7.52
N PHE A 55 4.92 -1.61 7.44
CA PHE A 55 3.97 -2.01 6.40
C PHE A 55 2.53 -1.98 6.94
N LYS A 56 2.23 -1.16 7.96
CA LYS A 56 0.93 -1.09 8.65
C LYS A 56 -0.25 -1.08 7.67
N THR A 57 -0.22 -0.22 6.66
CA THR A 57 -1.30 -0.10 5.67
C THR A 57 -1.48 -1.36 4.83
N GLU A 58 -0.39 -1.96 4.35
CA GLU A 58 -0.44 -3.18 3.53
C GLU A 58 -0.92 -4.38 4.36
N LEU A 59 -0.34 -4.55 5.54
CA LEU A 59 -0.70 -5.60 6.48
C LEU A 59 -2.19 -5.54 6.84
N LEU A 60 -2.69 -4.35 7.20
CA LEU A 60 -4.09 -4.18 7.58
C LEU A 60 -5.04 -4.35 6.40
N SER A 61 -4.63 -3.93 5.19
CA SER A 61 -5.42 -4.15 3.98
C SER A 61 -5.61 -5.64 3.71
N LEU A 62 -4.54 -6.43 3.83
CA LEU A 62 -4.60 -7.88 3.67
C LEU A 62 -5.38 -8.56 4.80
N LEU A 63 -5.17 -8.12 6.05
CA LEU A 63 -5.89 -8.64 7.21
C LEU A 63 -7.39 -8.41 7.08
N CYS A 64 -7.82 -7.19 6.74
CA CYS A 64 -9.23 -6.86 6.54
C CYS A 64 -9.85 -7.73 5.44
N LYS A 65 -9.16 -7.85 4.29
CA LYS A 65 -9.61 -8.68 3.18
C LYS A 65 -9.79 -10.14 3.62
N ARG A 66 -8.76 -10.73 4.25
CA ARG A 66 -8.80 -12.15 4.63
C ARG A 66 -9.81 -12.43 5.74
N TYR A 67 -10.00 -11.48 6.65
CA TYR A 67 -11.01 -11.56 7.70
C TYR A 67 -12.43 -11.58 7.10
N GLU A 68 -12.73 -10.69 6.15
CA GLU A 68 -14.05 -10.62 5.50
C GLU A 68 -14.33 -11.86 4.65
N GLU A 69 -13.33 -12.40 3.96
CA GLU A 69 -13.44 -13.66 3.22
C GLU A 69 -13.84 -14.83 4.14
N LEU A 70 -13.23 -14.92 5.32
CA LEU A 70 -13.42 -16.03 6.24
C LEU A 70 -14.69 -15.91 7.09
N THR A 71 -14.98 -14.71 7.60
CA THR A 71 -16.06 -14.47 8.57
C THR A 71 -17.35 -13.97 7.92
N ARG A 72 -17.27 -13.53 6.65
CA ARG A 72 -18.36 -12.82 5.95
C ARG A 72 -18.77 -11.50 6.62
N THR A 73 -17.91 -10.94 7.45
CA THR A 73 -18.12 -9.66 8.14
C THR A 73 -16.89 -8.76 7.99
N LYS A 74 -17.09 -7.44 7.98
CA LYS A 74 -15.99 -6.48 7.88
C LYS A 74 -15.29 -6.35 9.22
N LEU A 75 -13.96 -6.41 9.21
CA LEU A 75 -13.14 -6.19 10.40
C LEU A 75 -13.32 -4.75 10.90
N PRO A 76 -13.75 -4.53 12.16
CA PRO A 76 -13.91 -3.19 12.71
C PRO A 76 -12.57 -2.46 12.85
N LEU A 77 -12.48 -1.25 12.32
CA LEU A 77 -11.33 -0.35 12.48
C LEU A 77 -11.74 0.88 13.29
N SER A 78 -11.00 1.20 14.36
CA SER A 78 -11.21 2.38 15.19
C SER A 78 -10.01 3.31 15.13
N PHE A 79 -10.23 4.58 14.79
CA PHE A 79 -9.17 5.59 14.71
C PHE A 79 -9.27 6.57 15.87
N LYS A 80 -8.28 6.57 16.77
CA LYS A 80 -8.22 7.46 17.93
C LYS A 80 -6.77 7.71 18.32
N ASP A 81 -6.48 8.89 18.87
CA ASP A 81 -5.15 9.20 19.37
C ASP A 81 -4.94 8.78 20.82
N THR A 82 -5.98 8.35 21.53
CA THR A 82 -5.84 7.68 22.82
C THR A 82 -6.39 6.28 22.68
N LEU A 83 -5.49 5.31 22.65
CA LEU A 83 -5.80 3.91 22.52
C LEU A 83 -5.63 3.18 23.84
N GLN A 84 -6.45 2.16 24.05
CA GLN A 84 -6.45 1.37 25.26
C GLN A 84 -6.44 -0.11 24.88
N PHE A 85 -5.61 -0.90 25.56
CA PHE A 85 -5.47 -2.33 25.27
C PHE A 85 -5.31 -3.15 26.54
N ARG A 86 -5.89 -4.36 26.51
CA ARG A 86 -5.87 -5.34 27.60
C ARG A 86 -4.63 -6.21 27.50
N VAL A 87 -3.81 -6.18 28.55
CA VAL A 87 -2.61 -7.01 28.64
C VAL A 87 -2.96 -8.33 29.34
N LYS A 88 -2.52 -9.44 28.73
CA LYS A 88 -2.63 -10.77 29.33
C LYS A 88 -1.86 -10.81 30.63
N LYS A 89 -2.43 -11.44 31.66
CA LYS A 89 -1.69 -11.77 32.88
C LYS A 89 -0.75 -12.93 32.58
N GLU A 90 0.54 -12.65 32.42
CA GLU A 90 1.59 -13.68 32.47
C GLU A 90 2.34 -13.54 33.80
N GLY A 91 2.20 -14.53 34.70
CA GLY A 91 2.89 -14.56 36.00
C GLY A 91 2.28 -13.73 37.13
N TRP A 92 3.12 -13.26 38.06
CA TRP A 92 2.77 -12.66 39.35
C TRP A 92 2.64 -11.12 39.30
N GLY A 93 2.07 -10.60 38.21
CA GLY A 93 1.86 -9.16 38.03
C GLY A 93 2.04 -8.79 36.56
N GLY A 94 1.07 -8.12 35.95
CA GLY A 94 1.15 -7.75 34.54
C GLY A 94 -0.19 -7.65 33.82
N GLY A 95 -1.24 -8.24 34.38
CA GLY A 95 -2.60 -8.10 33.85
C GLY A 95 -3.16 -6.69 33.98
N GLY A 96 -4.18 -6.42 33.16
CA GLY A 96 -4.97 -5.20 33.21
C GLY A 96 -4.76 -4.32 31.99
N THR A 97 -5.23 -3.09 32.10
CA THR A 97 -5.35 -2.20 30.95
C THR A 97 -4.17 -1.24 30.86
N ARG A 98 -3.67 -1.02 29.65
CA ARG A 98 -2.62 -0.05 29.31
C ARG A 98 -3.14 0.95 28.30
N ASN A 99 -2.59 2.16 28.35
CA ASN A 99 -2.95 3.23 27.43
C ASN A 99 -1.77 3.59 26.53
N VAL A 100 -2.06 3.94 25.27
CA VAL A 100 -1.10 4.58 24.37
C VAL A 100 -1.73 5.89 23.91
N THR A 101 -1.03 7.00 24.11
CA THR A 101 -1.47 8.33 23.68
C THR A 101 -0.55 8.84 22.59
N PHE A 102 -1.11 9.10 21.42
CA PHE A 102 -0.44 9.66 20.26
C PHE A 102 -0.60 11.18 20.29
N VAL A 103 0.51 11.89 20.29
CA VAL A 103 0.54 13.36 20.29
C VAL A 103 1.31 13.86 19.09
N ARG A 104 0.99 15.09 18.68
CA ARG A 104 1.72 15.75 17.60
C ARG A 104 3.16 16.01 18.03
N GLY A 105 4.08 15.44 17.27
CA GLY A 105 5.52 15.60 17.39
C GLY A 105 6.14 16.28 16.16
N GLN A 106 7.44 16.05 15.98
CA GLN A 106 8.20 16.57 14.84
C GLN A 106 8.89 15.42 14.11
N GLY A 107 8.90 15.47 12.78
CA GLY A 107 9.55 14.48 11.92
C GLY A 107 8.76 13.17 11.75
N ASP A 108 9.38 12.25 11.02
CA ASP A 108 8.77 10.97 10.60
C ASP A 108 9.14 9.80 11.52
N VAL A 109 9.94 10.06 12.57
CA VAL A 109 10.40 9.06 13.53
C VAL A 109 9.69 9.28 14.86
N ALA A 110 9.03 8.24 15.37
CA ALA A 110 8.30 8.30 16.63
C ALA A 110 9.25 8.42 17.84
N THR A 111 8.93 9.35 18.75
CA THR A 111 9.56 9.44 20.07
C THR A 111 8.65 8.82 21.14
N LEU A 112 9.18 7.87 21.90
CA LEU A 112 8.43 7.11 22.91
C LEU A 112 8.76 7.59 24.33
N LYS A 113 7.74 7.87 25.14
CA LYS A 113 7.87 8.22 26.57
C LYS A 113 6.92 7.36 27.40
N ALA A 114 7.47 6.46 28.20
CA ALA A 114 6.68 5.65 29.12
C ALA A 114 6.43 6.40 30.44
N GLY A 115 5.20 6.35 30.95
CA GLY A 115 4.79 6.95 32.22
C GLY A 115 3.71 6.10 32.90
N GLY A 116 4.07 5.38 33.96
CA GLY A 116 3.14 4.51 34.69
C GLY A 116 2.53 3.43 33.78
N LYS A 117 1.22 3.50 33.56
CA LYS A 117 0.46 2.59 32.67
C LYS A 117 0.23 3.12 31.26
N THR A 118 0.82 4.28 30.95
CA THR A 118 0.61 4.99 29.69
C THR A 118 1.91 5.11 28.91
N LEU A 119 1.87 4.82 27.61
CA LEU A 119 2.94 5.12 26.66
C LEU A 119 2.52 6.35 25.84
N THR A 120 3.32 7.40 25.85
CA THR A 120 3.13 8.56 24.96
C THR A 120 4.00 8.41 23.74
N VAL A 121 3.39 8.46 22.56
CA VAL A 121 4.03 8.40 21.24
C VAL A 121 3.92 9.77 20.61
N SER A 122 5.06 10.40 20.29
CA SER A 122 5.11 11.72 19.66
C SER A 122 5.68 11.58 18.25
N ILE A 123 4.91 11.93 17.23
CA ILE A 123 5.31 11.84 15.81
C ILE A 123 4.66 12.95 15.01
N GLY A 124 5.29 13.36 13.90
CA GLY A 124 4.73 14.35 12.98
C GLY A 124 3.36 13.96 12.45
N ASP A 125 2.69 14.92 11.84
CA ASP A 125 1.45 14.66 11.11
C ASP A 125 1.74 14.01 9.77
N GLY A 126 0.89 13.07 9.37
CA GLY A 126 0.95 12.51 8.03
C GLY A 126 0.49 13.51 6.97
N LEU A 127 0.56 13.05 5.72
CA LEU A 127 -0.07 13.75 4.62
C LEU A 127 -1.58 13.93 4.89
N PRO A 128 -2.18 15.04 4.42
CA PRO A 128 -3.61 15.27 4.59
C PRO A 128 -4.42 14.16 3.91
N ARG A 129 -5.63 13.88 4.41
CA ARG A 129 -6.48 12.75 3.94
C ARG A 129 -6.78 12.77 2.43
N ASN A 130 -6.74 13.94 1.81
CA ASN A 130 -6.96 14.14 0.37
C ASN A 130 -5.66 14.07 -0.46
N ALA A 131 -4.51 13.80 0.16
CA ALA A 131 -3.27 13.57 -0.56
C ALA A 131 -3.42 12.35 -1.47
N LYS A 132 -3.18 12.57 -2.76
CA LYS A 132 -3.17 11.47 -3.73
C LYS A 132 -1.84 10.72 -3.60
N PRO A 133 -1.83 9.39 -3.73
CA PRO A 133 -0.59 8.63 -3.83
C PRO A 133 0.20 9.17 -5.03
N THR A 134 1.27 9.92 -4.78
CA THR A 134 2.18 10.31 -5.86
C THR A 134 2.92 9.05 -6.26
N ARG A 135 2.53 8.47 -7.40
CA ARG A 135 3.40 7.55 -8.13
C ARG A 135 4.68 8.35 -8.39
N LYS A 136 5.75 8.08 -7.65
CA LYS A 136 7.10 8.52 -8.00
C LYS A 136 7.49 7.79 -9.29
N GLY A 137 6.84 8.16 -10.39
CA GLY A 137 7.37 7.96 -11.71
C GLY A 137 8.59 8.86 -11.79
N VAL A 138 9.74 8.28 -12.06
CA VAL A 138 10.90 9.02 -12.55
C VAL A 138 10.50 9.65 -13.87
N THR A 139 9.81 10.79 -13.84
CA THR A 139 9.67 11.64 -15.01
C THR A 139 11.00 12.35 -15.15
N GLN A 140 11.83 11.85 -16.07
CA GLN A 140 12.86 12.65 -16.71
C GLN A 140 12.26 14.03 -17.02
N SER A 141 12.84 15.07 -16.42
CA SER A 141 12.65 16.42 -16.88
C SER A 141 13.13 16.51 -18.33
N ARG A 142 12.22 16.33 -19.29
CA ARG A 142 12.36 16.98 -20.59
C ARG A 142 11.63 18.30 -20.47
N GLY A 143 12.37 19.31 -20.02
CA GLY A 143 11.95 20.71 -20.04
C GLY A 143 11.60 21.10 -21.48
N GLY A 144 10.30 21.19 -21.77
CA GLY A 144 9.80 21.77 -23.00
C GLY A 144 9.81 23.29 -22.90
N ASN A 145 10.97 23.91 -23.14
CA ASN A 145 11.03 25.34 -23.42
C ASN A 145 10.38 25.60 -24.79
N ARG A 146 9.21 26.23 -24.77
CA ARG A 146 8.60 26.83 -25.97
C ARG A 146 9.36 28.12 -26.29
N CYS A 147 10.22 28.09 -27.30
CA CYS A 147 10.73 29.32 -27.93
C CYS A 147 9.67 29.85 -28.91
N PRO A 148 9.34 31.16 -28.91
CA PRO A 148 8.46 31.75 -29.90
C PRO A 148 9.20 31.89 -31.25
N ALA A 149 8.51 31.58 -32.34
CA ALA A 149 9.03 31.67 -33.70
C ALA A 149 9.17 33.15 -34.15
N PRO A 150 10.30 33.55 -34.77
CA PRO A 150 10.41 34.87 -35.40
C PRO A 150 9.83 34.86 -36.83
N SER A 151 9.29 36.01 -37.20
CA SER A 151 8.57 36.33 -38.43
C SER A 151 9.43 36.39 -39.70
N SER A 152 8.85 35.87 -40.79
CA SER A 152 8.96 36.29 -42.21
C SER A 152 10.35 36.44 -42.87
N ARG A 153 10.62 35.61 -43.89
CA ARG A 153 10.56 35.97 -45.33
C ARG A 153 10.84 34.73 -46.18
N ALA A 154 9.91 34.37 -47.07
CA ALA A 154 10.07 33.26 -48.00
C ALA A 154 10.91 33.68 -49.23
N PRO A 155 11.82 32.81 -49.73
CA PRO A 155 12.24 32.83 -51.13
C PRO A 155 11.39 31.85 -51.95
N SER A 156 11.06 32.27 -53.18
CA SER A 156 10.22 31.57 -54.15
C SER A 156 10.80 30.25 -54.67
N ALA A 157 9.92 29.32 -55.07
CA ALA A 157 10.23 28.00 -55.60
C ALA A 157 10.91 28.03 -56.98
N PRO A 158 11.95 27.19 -57.22
CA PRO A 158 12.38 26.86 -58.57
C PRO A 158 11.50 25.74 -59.15
N ARG A 159 10.96 25.99 -60.34
CA ARG A 159 10.38 24.96 -61.23
C ARG A 159 11.51 24.19 -61.89
N GLY A 160 11.50 22.86 -61.85
CA GLY A 160 12.41 22.04 -62.66
C GLY A 160 12.63 20.65 -62.08
N GLY A 161 12.20 19.62 -62.81
CA GLY A 161 12.04 18.27 -62.31
C GLY A 161 13.32 17.45 -62.15
N CYS A 162 13.21 16.44 -61.29
CA CYS A 162 13.88 15.15 -61.40
C CYS A 162 12.88 14.09 -60.88
N ARG A 163 12.37 13.31 -61.82
CA ARG A 163 11.56 12.11 -61.66
C ARG A 163 12.51 10.95 -61.30
N ASN A 164 12.13 10.09 -60.36
CA ASN A 164 12.54 8.67 -60.14
C ASN A 164 12.24 8.32 -58.66
N GLY A 165 11.46 7.33 -58.25
CA GLY A 165 10.62 6.35 -58.93
C GLY A 165 9.87 5.59 -57.83
N ALA A 166 8.55 5.65 -57.83
CA ALA A 166 7.67 4.75 -57.08
C ALA A 166 6.29 4.76 -57.77
N PRO A 167 5.74 3.60 -58.18
CA PRO A 167 4.46 3.56 -58.87
C PRO A 167 3.29 3.81 -57.89
N PRO A 168 2.31 4.67 -58.25
CA PRO A 168 1.10 4.87 -57.44
C PRO A 168 0.08 3.74 -57.66
N PHE A 169 -0.54 3.30 -56.56
CA PHE A 169 -1.59 2.28 -56.53
C PHE A 169 -2.93 2.86 -57.05
N PRO A 170 -3.73 2.10 -57.82
CA PRO A 170 -4.99 2.60 -58.37
C PRO A 170 -6.12 2.56 -57.34
N HIS A 171 -6.85 3.67 -57.22
CA HIS A 171 -8.20 3.69 -56.68
C HIS A 171 -9.20 3.28 -57.78
N GLY A 172 -10.05 2.30 -57.49
CA GLY A 172 -11.18 1.92 -58.31
C GLY A 172 -12.39 1.62 -57.43
N ASP A 173 -13.47 2.38 -57.66
CA ASP A 173 -14.82 2.17 -57.15
C ASP A 173 -15.38 0.78 -57.54
N GLY A 174 -16.19 0.18 -56.67
CA GLY A 174 -17.01 -0.97 -57.08
C GLY A 174 -17.57 -1.83 -55.95
N ARG A 175 -18.85 -1.59 -55.64
CA ARG A 175 -19.77 -2.38 -54.80
C ARG A 175 -19.60 -3.91 -54.89
N ALA A 176 -19.63 -4.60 -53.74
CA ALA A 176 -20.47 -5.79 -53.52
C ALA A 176 -20.58 -6.15 -52.02
N ARG A 177 -21.82 -6.43 -51.61
CA ARG A 177 -22.29 -6.91 -50.30
C ARG A 177 -21.74 -8.30 -49.96
N GLN A 178 -21.52 -8.59 -48.68
CA GLN A 178 -22.37 -9.50 -47.89
C GLN A 178 -21.81 -9.74 -46.48
N ASP A 179 -22.71 -9.63 -45.50
CA ASP A 179 -22.58 -10.06 -44.12
C ASP A 179 -22.22 -11.54 -44.01
N THR A 180 -21.42 -11.94 -43.00
CA THR A 180 -21.66 -13.15 -42.18
C THR A 180 -20.81 -13.09 -40.91
N TYR A 181 -21.46 -12.98 -39.75
CA TYR A 181 -20.92 -13.31 -38.44
C TYR A 181 -20.96 -14.83 -38.23
N THR A 182 -19.91 -15.44 -37.67
CA THR A 182 -20.04 -16.72 -36.95
C THR A 182 -19.16 -16.74 -35.70
N ALA A 183 -19.82 -16.96 -34.57
CA ALA A 183 -19.26 -17.11 -33.22
C ALA A 183 -18.80 -18.55 -32.93
N PRO A 184 -18.00 -18.81 -31.86
CA PRO A 184 -17.40 -20.12 -31.61
C PRO A 184 -18.34 -21.04 -30.82
N GLN A 185 -18.44 -22.31 -31.23
CA GLN A 185 -19.11 -23.37 -30.46
C GLN A 185 -18.11 -24.20 -29.65
N LYS A 186 -18.42 -24.33 -28.34
CA LYS A 186 -17.87 -25.33 -27.43
C LYS A 186 -18.37 -26.72 -27.81
N GLN A 187 -17.53 -27.74 -27.66
CA GLN A 187 -17.99 -29.11 -27.53
C GLN A 187 -17.26 -29.80 -26.37
N THR A 188 -18.05 -30.09 -25.34
CA THR A 188 -17.81 -31.07 -24.29
C THR A 188 -17.96 -32.48 -24.84
N ARG A 189 -17.01 -33.35 -24.54
CA ARG A 189 -17.30 -34.64 -23.89
C ARG A 189 -16.10 -35.12 -23.11
#